data_AF-A0A0Q4N579-F1
#
_entry.id   AF-A0A0Q4N579-F1
#
_cell.length_a   1.000
_cell.length_b   1.000
_cell.length_c   1.000
_cell.angle_alpha   90.00
_cell.angle_beta   90.00
_cell.angle_gamma   90.00
#
_symmetry.space_group_name_H-M   'P 1'
#
loop_
_entity.id
_entity.type
_entity.pdbx_description
1 polymer ?
#
loop_
_entity_poly.entity_id
_entity_poly.type
_entity_poly.pdbx_seq_one_letter_code
_entity_poly.pdbx_strand_id
1 'polypeptide(L)'
;MCHHIGFAATQNRGKLIYLPGSQIDQAGLNQLVRMLWIAEHMSTGDLKNTASSLLSRLDRADIPAATLLGTSSPSIMADYMASLPDDEYQKRGLVLQDIYLLPNKQAYLPYLKLWIEGSKSYKPADWVETARQKFADWRDSV
;
A
#
# COMPACT_ATOMS: atom_id res chain seq x y z
N MET A 1 2.67 10.83 1.87
CA MET A 1 3.04 10.84 0.44
C MET A 1 4.26 9.94 0.26
N CYS A 2 4.32 9.11 -0.79
CA CYS A 2 5.52 8.29 -1.02
C CYS A 2 6.63 9.20 -1.55
N HIS A 3 7.68 9.42 -0.77
CA HIS A 3 8.66 10.49 -1.04
C HIS A 3 9.52 10.24 -2.31
N HIS A 4 9.57 9.01 -2.83
CA HIS A 4 10.38 8.66 -4.00
C HIS A 4 9.70 7.57 -4.87
N ILE A 5 8.83 7.99 -5.79
CA ILE A 5 8.18 7.07 -6.77
C ILE A 5 9.23 6.40 -7.67
N GLY A 6 10.28 7.13 -8.07
CA GLY A 6 11.39 6.55 -8.85
C GLY A 6 12.17 5.47 -8.11
N PHE A 7 12.39 5.63 -6.80
CA PHE A 7 13.09 4.61 -5.98
C PHE A 7 12.22 3.38 -5.71
N ALA A 8 10.89 3.52 -5.74
CA ALA A 8 10.00 2.36 -5.68
C ALA A 8 10.16 1.45 -6.91
N ALA A 9 10.47 2.04 -8.07
CA ALA A 9 10.65 1.29 -9.31
C ALA A 9 11.96 0.49 -9.36
N THR A 10 13.07 1.05 -8.84
CA THR A 10 14.40 0.43 -8.92
C THR A 10 14.54 -0.88 -8.16
N GLN A 11 13.63 -1.17 -7.22
CA GLN A 11 13.62 -2.46 -6.52
C GLN A 11 12.30 -3.24 -6.69
N ASN A 12 11.55 -2.97 -7.77
CA ASN A 12 10.25 -3.62 -8.05
C ASN A 12 9.31 -3.57 -6.83
N ARG A 13 9.30 -2.44 -6.10
CA ARG A 13 8.64 -2.33 -4.78
C ARG A 13 7.14 -2.13 -4.89
N GLY A 14 6.59 -1.98 -6.09
CA GLY A 14 5.15 -1.77 -6.26
C GLY A 14 4.73 -1.36 -7.67
N LYS A 15 3.43 -1.07 -7.78
CA LYS A 15 2.77 -0.52 -8.97
C LYS A 15 1.80 0.58 -8.59
N LEU A 16 1.51 1.48 -9.52
CA LEU A 16 0.52 2.53 -9.32
C LEU A 16 -0.88 1.95 -9.46
N ILE A 17 -1.76 2.33 -8.54
CA ILE A 17 -3.17 1.97 -8.54
C ILE A 17 -4.03 3.22 -8.38
N TYR A 18 -5.27 3.15 -8.83
CA TYR A 18 -6.23 4.25 -8.75
C TYR A 18 -7.40 3.87 -7.83
N LEU A 19 -7.62 4.66 -6.78
CA LEU A 19 -8.65 4.43 -5.76
C LEU A 19 -9.47 5.71 -5.55
N PRO A 20 -10.39 6.04 -6.48
CA PRO A 20 -11.13 7.30 -6.45
C PRO A 20 -12.05 7.40 -5.23
N GLY A 21 -12.10 8.57 -4.60
CA GLY A 21 -13.00 8.84 -3.47
C GLY A 21 -12.69 8.02 -2.22
N SER A 22 -11.51 7.39 -2.16
CA SER A 22 -11.07 6.67 -0.98
C SER A 22 -10.67 7.66 0.12
N GLN A 23 -11.08 7.38 1.36
CA GLN A 23 -10.64 8.15 2.54
C GLN A 23 -9.28 7.69 3.07
N ILE A 24 -8.66 6.70 2.42
CA ILE A 24 -7.37 6.15 2.83
C ILE A 24 -6.24 7.01 2.26
N ASP A 25 -5.21 7.28 3.05
CA ASP A 25 -3.98 7.84 2.54
C ASP A 25 -2.96 6.72 2.19
N GLN A 26 -1.81 7.09 1.64
CA GLN A 26 -0.76 6.11 1.30
C GLN A 26 -0.29 5.31 2.52
N ALA A 27 -0.24 5.92 3.71
CA ALA A 27 0.17 5.22 4.93
C ALA A 27 -0.89 4.18 5.34
N GLY A 28 -2.17 4.55 5.31
CA GLY A 28 -3.29 3.66 5.53
C GLY A 28 -3.29 2.49 4.55
N LEU A 29 -3.06 2.73 3.26
CA LEU A 29 -2.96 1.66 2.26
C LEU A 29 -1.82 0.69 2.60
N ASN A 30 -0.64 1.21 2.97
CA ASN A 30 0.50 0.38 3.34
C ASN A 30 0.19 -0.51 4.55
N GLN A 31 -0.49 0.03 5.57
CA GLN A 31 -0.90 -0.74 6.74
C GLN A 31 -1.95 -1.79 6.40
N LEU A 32 -2.95 -1.44 5.58
CA LEU A 32 -3.98 -2.37 5.12
C LEU A 32 -3.35 -3.56 4.37
N VAL A 33 -2.48 -3.28 3.39
CA VAL A 33 -1.80 -4.32 2.60
C VAL A 33 -0.97 -5.23 3.49
N ARG A 34 -0.24 -4.67 4.46
CA ARG A 34 0.52 -5.46 5.45
C ARG A 34 -0.40 -6.38 6.26
N MET A 35 -1.51 -5.86 6.78
CA MET A 35 -2.48 -6.68 7.52
C MET A 35 -3.05 -7.79 6.66
N LEU A 36 -3.41 -7.50 5.41
CA LEU A 36 -3.94 -8.50 4.48
C LEU A 36 -2.91 -9.59 4.17
N TRP A 37 -1.62 -9.25 3.99
CA TRP A 37 -0.56 -10.25 3.79
C TRP A 37 -0.38 -11.16 5.01
N ILE A 38 -0.45 -10.61 6.22
CA ILE A 38 -0.37 -11.39 7.46
C ILE A 38 -1.59 -12.30 7.58
N ALA A 39 -2.80 -11.76 7.36
CA ALA A 39 -4.05 -12.51 7.42
C ALA A 39 -4.08 -13.65 6.39
N GLU A 40 -3.69 -13.39 5.14
CA GLU A 40 -3.58 -14.40 4.09
C GLU A 40 -2.61 -15.53 4.45
N HIS A 41 -1.52 -15.21 5.16
CA HIS A 41 -0.50 -16.18 5.53
C HIS A 41 -0.87 -16.99 6.78
N MET A 42 -1.38 -16.34 7.82
CA MET A 42 -1.63 -16.96 9.14
C MET A 42 -3.01 -17.60 9.29
N SER A 43 -3.99 -17.19 8.48
CA SER A 43 -5.37 -17.63 8.64
C SER A 43 -5.70 -18.83 7.76
N THR A 44 -6.81 -19.50 8.09
CA THR A 44 -7.41 -20.56 7.28
C THR A 44 -8.88 -20.22 6.99
N GLY A 45 -9.51 -20.96 6.06
CA GLY A 45 -10.93 -20.80 5.74
C GLY A 45 -11.27 -19.40 5.21
N ASP A 46 -12.41 -18.87 5.67
CA ASP A 46 -13.01 -17.66 5.12
C ASP A 46 -12.12 -16.43 5.25
N LEU A 47 -11.43 -16.25 6.38
CA LEU A 47 -10.57 -15.08 6.60
C LEU A 47 -9.42 -15.00 5.59
N LYS A 48 -8.81 -16.15 5.26
CA LYS A 48 -7.77 -16.23 4.23
C LYS A 48 -8.35 -15.90 2.85
N ASN A 49 -9.50 -16.47 2.51
CA ASN A 49 -10.16 -16.24 1.23
C ASN A 49 -10.54 -14.75 1.05
N THR A 50 -11.07 -14.12 2.11
CA THR A 50 -11.36 -12.69 2.13
C THR A 50 -10.09 -11.87 1.93
N ALA A 51 -8.99 -12.18 2.64
CA ALA A 51 -7.74 -11.47 2.49
C ALA A 51 -7.18 -11.56 1.06
N SER A 52 -7.13 -12.76 0.48
CA SER A 52 -6.68 -12.97 -0.90
C SER A 52 -7.57 -12.26 -1.93
N SER A 53 -8.89 -12.25 -1.72
CA SER A 53 -9.83 -11.56 -2.60
C SER A 53 -9.63 -10.04 -2.57
N LEU A 54 -9.45 -9.47 -1.37
CA LEU A 54 -9.16 -8.04 -1.20
C LEU A 54 -7.81 -7.65 -1.83
N LEU A 55 -6.76 -8.45 -1.60
CA LEU A 55 -5.46 -8.25 -2.25
C LEU A 55 -5.58 -8.30 -3.78
N SER A 56 -6.34 -9.25 -4.32
CA SER A 56 -6.55 -9.36 -5.77
C SER A 56 -7.31 -8.15 -6.34
N ARG A 57 -8.26 -7.58 -5.58
CA ARG A 57 -8.97 -6.36 -5.98
C ARG A 57 -8.04 -5.16 -6.00
N LEU A 58 -7.18 -5.01 -4.99
CA LEU A 58 -6.15 -3.97 -4.97
C LEU A 58 -5.17 -4.15 -6.12
N ASP A 59 -4.75 -5.39 -6.39
CA ASP A 59 -3.82 -5.70 -7.47
C ASP A 59 -4.36 -5.27 -8.85
N ARG A 60 -5.66 -5.48 -9.09
CA ARG A 60 -6.36 -5.07 -10.34
C ARG A 60 -6.71 -3.58 -10.43
N ALA A 61 -6.53 -2.82 -9.35
CA ALA A 61 -6.74 -1.38 -9.37
C ALA A 61 -5.63 -0.63 -10.14
N ASP A 62 -4.65 -1.35 -10.68
CA ASP A 62 -3.65 -0.87 -11.63
C ASP A 62 -4.21 -0.63 -13.04
N ILE A 63 -5.21 -1.42 -13.47
CA ILE A 63 -5.88 -1.27 -14.76
C ILE A 63 -6.43 0.15 -14.96
N PRO A 64 -7.29 0.68 -14.06
CA PRO A 64 -7.79 2.04 -14.22
C PRO A 64 -6.68 3.10 -14.06
N ALA A 65 -5.64 2.84 -13.28
CA ALA A 65 -4.49 3.74 -13.20
C ALA A 65 -3.76 3.83 -14.55
N ALA A 66 -3.53 2.69 -15.21
CA ALA A 66 -2.93 2.64 -16.53
C ALA A 66 -3.82 3.31 -17.60
N THR A 67 -5.16 3.19 -17.50
CA THR A 67 -6.08 3.91 -18.38
C THR A 67 -5.99 5.43 -18.19
N LEU A 68 -5.89 5.90 -16.95
CA LEU A 68 -5.84 7.33 -16.64
C LEU A 68 -4.48 7.97 -16.98
N LEU A 69 -3.39 7.29 -16.63
CA LEU A 69 -2.03 7.81 -16.68
C LEU A 69 -1.22 7.34 -17.90
N GLY A 70 -1.76 6.41 -18.68
CA GLY A 70 -1.04 5.69 -19.73
C GLY A 70 -0.08 4.62 -19.19
N THR A 71 0.12 4.51 -17.87
CA THR A 71 1.00 3.53 -17.24
C THR A 71 0.61 3.28 -15.78
N SER A 72 0.83 2.06 -15.30
CA SER A 72 0.85 1.72 -13.87
C SER A 72 2.27 1.57 -13.32
N SER A 73 3.29 1.78 -14.16
CA SER A 73 4.69 1.62 -13.77
C SER A 73 5.21 2.86 -13.04
N PRO A 74 5.72 2.72 -11.79
CA PRO A 74 6.32 3.83 -11.08
C PRO A 74 7.57 4.40 -11.77
N SER A 75 8.37 3.61 -12.50
CA SER A 75 9.55 4.12 -13.20
C SER A 75 9.16 5.04 -14.34
N ILE A 76 8.25 4.57 -15.20
CA ILE A 76 7.77 5.35 -16.35
C ILE A 76 7.16 6.66 -15.87
N MET A 77 6.38 6.63 -14.78
CA MET A 77 5.81 7.85 -14.19
C MET A 77 6.90 8.76 -13.61
N ALA A 78 7.92 8.21 -12.95
CA ALA A 78 9.02 9.01 -12.41
C ALA A 78 9.84 9.70 -13.52
N ASP A 79 10.16 8.98 -14.60
CA ASP A 79 10.89 9.50 -15.75
C ASP A 79 10.09 10.60 -16.45
N TYR A 80 8.78 10.37 -16.64
CA TYR A 80 7.87 11.39 -17.17
C TYR A 80 7.86 12.64 -16.28
N MET A 81 7.63 12.49 -14.98
CA MET A 81 7.63 13.62 -14.04
C MET A 81 8.97 14.37 -14.02
N ALA A 82 10.11 13.68 -14.17
CA ALA A 82 11.43 14.30 -14.23
C ALA A 82 11.66 15.09 -15.54
N SER A 83 10.95 14.75 -16.61
CA SER A 83 10.97 15.49 -17.88
C SER A 83 10.05 16.72 -17.91
N LEU A 84 9.15 16.86 -16.93
CA LEU A 84 8.21 17.98 -16.90
C LEU A 84 8.93 19.30 -16.58
N PRO A 85 8.53 20.40 -17.25
CA PRO A 85 8.87 21.74 -16.80
C PRO A 85 8.39 21.99 -15.36
N ASP A 86 9.09 22.87 -14.63
CA ASP A 86 8.82 23.13 -13.21
C ASP A 86 7.36 23.52 -12.94
N ASP A 87 6.77 24.35 -13.80
CA ASP A 87 5.40 24.84 -13.65
C ASP A 87 4.34 23.73 -13.84
N GLU A 88 4.61 22.74 -14.68
CA GLU A 88 3.80 21.54 -14.81
C GLU A 88 4.03 20.58 -13.64
N TYR A 89 5.29 20.41 -13.20
CA TYR A 89 5.63 19.56 -12.07
C TYR A 89 4.99 20.04 -10.75
N GLN A 90 4.82 21.35 -10.56
CA GLN A 90 4.09 21.88 -9.39
C GLN A 90 2.63 21.43 -9.35
N LYS A 91 2.01 21.12 -10.50
CA LYS A 91 0.61 20.67 -10.60
C LYS A 91 0.44 19.16 -10.37
N ARG A 92 1.53 18.41 -10.16
CA ARG A 92 1.49 16.94 -9.98
C ARG A 92 0.52 16.45 -8.91
N GLY A 93 0.30 17.23 -7.85
CA GLY A 93 -0.62 16.86 -6.77
C GLY A 93 -2.08 16.74 -7.23
N LEU A 94 -2.48 17.52 -8.24
CA LEU A 94 -3.80 17.45 -8.85
C LEU A 94 -3.90 16.25 -9.82
N VAL A 95 -2.85 16.01 -10.60
CA VAL A 95 -2.80 14.92 -11.59
C VAL A 95 -2.72 13.55 -10.93
N LEU A 96 -1.98 13.44 -9.83
CA LEU A 96 -1.79 12.22 -9.05
C LEU A 96 -2.81 12.07 -7.91
N GLN A 97 -3.88 12.87 -7.92
CA GLN A 97 -4.97 12.69 -6.97
C GLN A 97 -5.54 11.27 -7.09
N ASP A 98 -5.78 10.64 -5.94
CA ASP A 98 -6.28 9.27 -5.83
C ASP A 98 -5.38 8.19 -6.46
N ILE A 99 -4.14 8.53 -6.81
CA ILE A 99 -3.12 7.59 -7.25
C ILE A 99 -2.26 7.17 -6.06
N TYR A 100 -2.14 5.86 -5.88
CA TYR A 100 -1.40 5.25 -4.79
C TYR A 100 -0.34 4.30 -5.33
N LEU A 101 0.73 4.12 -4.55
CA LEU A 101 1.70 3.06 -4.79
C LEU A 101 1.28 1.81 -4.03
N LEU A 102 0.83 0.78 -4.73
CA LEU A 102 0.55 -0.53 -4.15
C LEU A 102 1.87 -1.30 -3.95
N PRO A 103 2.22 -1.72 -2.73
CA PRO A 103 3.43 -2.50 -2.48
C PRO A 103 3.41 -3.87 -3.17
N ASN A 104 4.53 -4.28 -3.76
CA ASN A 104 4.70 -5.62 -4.31
C ASN A 104 5.15 -6.59 -3.21
N LYS A 105 4.32 -7.60 -2.91
CA LYS A 105 4.60 -8.60 -1.86
C LYS A 105 5.99 -9.25 -1.99
N GLN A 106 6.44 -9.52 -3.22
CA GLN A 106 7.71 -10.20 -3.46
C GLN A 106 8.91 -9.39 -2.96
N ALA A 107 8.86 -8.05 -3.11
CA ALA A 107 9.92 -7.15 -2.66
C ALA A 107 9.99 -7.05 -1.12
N TYR A 108 8.93 -7.45 -0.41
CA TYR A 108 8.83 -7.35 1.04
C TYR A 108 8.86 -8.71 1.77
N LEU A 109 9.14 -9.82 1.09
CA LEU A 109 9.19 -11.15 1.72
C LEU A 109 10.09 -11.23 2.98
N PRO A 110 11.29 -10.63 3.03
CA PRO A 110 12.12 -10.65 4.24
C PRO A 110 11.43 -9.97 5.43
N TYR A 111 10.79 -8.82 5.19
CA TYR A 111 10.06 -8.07 6.23
C TYR A 111 8.76 -8.75 6.62
N LEU A 112 8.07 -9.38 5.67
CA LEU A 112 6.84 -10.13 5.93
C LEU A 112 7.09 -11.26 6.93
N LYS A 113 8.22 -11.99 6.81
CA LYS A 113 8.60 -13.01 7.80
C LYS A 113 8.73 -12.42 9.20
N LEU A 114 9.44 -11.29 9.34
CA LEU A 114 9.59 -10.60 10.63
C LEU A 114 8.24 -10.15 11.19
N TRP A 115 7.37 -9.62 10.33
CA TRP A 115 6.04 -9.18 10.74
C TRP A 115 5.14 -10.33 11.17
N ILE A 116 5.19 -11.47 10.48
CA ILE A 116 4.46 -12.68 10.85
C ILE A 116 4.96 -13.18 12.21
N GLU A 117 6.27 -13.31 12.41
CA GLU A 117 6.82 -13.73 13.71
C GLU A 117 6.40 -12.79 14.85
N GLY A 118 6.50 -11.48 14.63
CA GLY A 118 6.03 -10.49 15.60
C GLY A 118 4.51 -10.47 15.80
N SER A 119 3.74 -11.08 14.89
CA SER A 119 2.28 -11.18 14.99
C SER A 119 1.82 -12.44 15.72
N LYS A 120 2.64 -13.49 15.80
CA LYS A 120 2.30 -14.74 16.51
C LYS A 120 2.10 -14.55 18.01
N SER A 121 2.71 -13.53 18.60
CA SER A 121 2.47 -13.15 19.99
C SER A 121 1.07 -12.54 20.22
N TYR A 122 0.34 -12.20 19.16
CA TYR A 122 -0.99 -11.60 19.22
C TYR A 122 -2.02 -12.54 18.57
N LYS A 123 -2.91 -13.14 19.35
CA LYS A 123 -3.96 -13.98 18.77
C LYS A 123 -4.94 -13.09 18.00
N PRO A 124 -5.48 -13.53 16.84
CA PRO A 124 -6.47 -12.77 16.08
C PRO A 124 -7.67 -12.29 16.89
N ALA A 125 -8.10 -13.08 17.89
CA ALA A 125 -9.18 -12.70 18.81
C ALA A 125 -8.85 -11.45 19.65
N ASP A 126 -7.57 -11.20 19.90
CA ASP A 126 -7.08 -10.11 20.75
C ASP A 126 -6.70 -8.86 19.92
N TRP A 127 -6.82 -8.90 18.59
CA TRP A 127 -6.36 -7.83 17.71
C TRP A 127 -7.11 -6.52 17.92
N VAL A 128 -8.42 -6.57 18.17
CA VAL A 128 -9.24 -5.36 18.39
C VAL A 128 -8.81 -4.66 19.68
N GLU A 129 -8.60 -5.42 20.76
CA GLU A 129 -8.19 -4.86 22.04
C GLU A 129 -6.74 -4.36 22.00
N THR A 130 -5.85 -5.13 21.37
CA THR A 130 -4.46 -4.72 21.14
C THR A 130 -4.39 -3.42 20.32
N ALA A 131 -5.22 -3.30 19.28
CA ALA A 131 -5.28 -2.09 18.46
C ALA A 131 -5.76 -0.87 19.26
N ARG A 132 -6.77 -1.05 20.11
CA ARG A 132 -7.26 0.00 21.02
C ARG A 132 -6.17 0.45 22.00
N GLN A 133 -5.48 -0.50 22.64
CA GLN A 133 -4.40 -0.19 23.57
C GLN A 133 -3.28 0.60 22.89
N LYS A 134 -2.80 0.12 21.73
CA LYS A 134 -1.77 0.84 20.97
C LYS A 134 -2.20 2.24 20.54
N PHE A 135 -3.48 2.42 20.22
CA PHE A 135 -4.01 3.73 19.87
C PHE A 135 -4.05 4.67 21.07
N ALA A 136 -4.43 4.17 22.24
CA ALA A 136 -4.37 4.92 23.50
C ALA A 136 -2.92 5.32 23.83
N ASP A 137 -1.98 4.37 23.78
CA ASP A 137 -0.56 4.62 24.05
C ASP A 137 0.03 5.65 23.08
N TRP A 138 -0.34 5.59 21.80
CA TRP A 138 0.11 6.56 20.80
C TRP A 138 -0.44 7.97 21.10
N ARG A 139 -1.74 8.08 21.40
CA ARG A 139 -2.37 9.36 21.73
C ARG A 139 -1.71 10.01 22.96
N ASP A 140 -1.31 9.20 23.93
CA ASP A 140 -0.70 9.69 25.17
C ASP A 140 0.81 9.99 25.00
N SER A 141 1.40 9.66 23.83
CA SER A 141 2.81 9.92 23.47
C SER A 141 3.03 11.15 22.58
N VAL A 142 1.95 11.85 22.20
CA VAL A 142 1.93 13.07 21.38
C VAL A 142 1.45 14.24 22.24
#